data_AF-A0A268U7D0-F1
#
_entry.id   AF-A0A268U7D0-F1
#
_cell.length_a   1.000
_cell.length_b   1.000
_cell.length_c   1.000
_cell.angle_alpha   90.00
_cell.angle_beta   90.00
_cell.angle_gamma   90.00
#
_symmetry.space_group_name_H-M   'P 1'
#
loop_
_entity.id
_entity.type
_entity.pdbx_description
1 polymer ?
#
loop_
_entity_poly.entity_id
_entity_poly.type
_entity_poly.pdbx_seq_one_letter_code
_entity_poly.pdbx_strand_id
1 'polypeptide(L)'
;MRPTEEFVVKKLTTLLRKANEGWYQRDFLYPDYTNQYLAFIMSDNSQRSYDRLFRAQKSLNKLLKNVFTCKELEDLNTFLFIGGLTFNKTDYSYSNTWGDLMGIFKENGVF
;
A
#
# COMPACT_ATOMS: atom_id res chain seq x y z
N MET A 1 -19.17 -2.07 14.22
CA MET A 1 -19.07 -3.48 13.77
C MET A 1 -17.78 -3.59 12.97
N ARG A 2 -16.87 -4.52 13.27
CA ARG A 2 -15.63 -4.67 12.49
C ARG A 2 -15.98 -5.21 11.10
N PRO A 3 -15.36 -4.70 10.02
CA PRO A 3 -15.59 -5.21 8.68
C PRO A 3 -15.12 -6.68 8.58
N THR A 4 -15.81 -7.48 7.76
CA THR A 4 -15.43 -8.87 7.51
C THR A 4 -14.16 -8.93 6.66
N GLU A 5 -13.41 -10.02 6.75
CA GLU A 5 -12.23 -10.26 5.91
C GLU A 5 -12.57 -10.14 4.41
N GLU A 6 -13.66 -10.76 3.98
CA GLU A 6 -14.14 -10.68 2.60
C GLU A 6 -14.39 -9.23 2.15
N PHE A 7 -14.99 -8.41 3.03
CA PHE A 7 -15.21 -7.00 2.73
C PHE A 7 -13.88 -6.25 2.58
N VAL A 8 -12.95 -6.45 3.51
CA VAL A 8 -11.64 -5.77 3.49
C VAL A 8 -10.86 -6.17 2.24
N VAL A 9 -10.76 -7.47 1.94
CA VAL A 9 -10.07 -7.99 0.74
C VAL A 9 -10.69 -7.40 -0.52
N LYS A 10 -12.02 -7.45 -0.66
CA LYS A 10 -12.74 -6.86 -1.81
C LYS A 10 -12.47 -5.36 -1.93
N LYS A 11 -12.40 -4.65 -0.80
CA LYS A 11 -12.10 -3.22 -0.78
C LYS A 11 -10.69 -2.93 -1.23
N LEU A 12 -9.70 -3.63 -0.68
CA LEU A 12 -8.29 -3.51 -1.06
C LEU A 12 -8.08 -3.85 -2.54
N THR A 13 -8.73 -4.89 -3.07
CA THR A 13 -8.73 -5.19 -4.52
C THR A 13 -9.21 -3.98 -5.32
N THR A 14 -10.33 -3.37 -4.92
CA THR A 14 -10.90 -2.22 -5.61
C THR A 14 -9.95 -1.01 -5.60
N LEU A 15 -9.28 -0.76 -4.48
CA LEU A 15 -8.34 0.35 -4.33
C LEU A 15 -7.06 0.11 -5.12
N LEU A 16 -6.55 -1.13 -5.15
CA LEU A 16 -5.41 -1.56 -5.98
C LEU A 16 -5.68 -1.34 -7.46
N ARG A 17 -6.82 -1.84 -7.96
CA ARG A 17 -7.25 -1.68 -9.35
C ARG A 17 -7.35 -0.21 -9.77
N LYS A 18 -7.90 0.63 -8.90
CA LYS A 18 -7.95 2.09 -9.10
C LYS A 18 -6.56 2.72 -9.14
N ALA A 19 -5.61 2.23 -8.35
CA ALA A 19 -4.25 2.75 -8.31
C ALA A 19 -3.42 2.32 -9.54
N ASN A 20 -3.50 1.03 -9.90
CA ASN A 20 -2.81 0.44 -11.04
C ASN A 20 -3.44 -0.92 -11.42
N GLU A 21 -4.33 -0.93 -12.42
CA GLU A 21 -4.94 -2.17 -12.93
C GLU A 21 -3.89 -3.18 -13.43
N GLY A 22 -2.77 -2.71 -13.97
CA GLY A 22 -1.69 -3.57 -14.47
C GLY A 22 -0.89 -4.28 -13.37
N TRP A 23 -0.94 -3.80 -12.13
CA TRP A 23 -0.41 -4.55 -10.98
C TRP A 23 -1.34 -5.71 -10.61
N TYR A 24 -2.65 -5.47 -10.62
CA TYR A 24 -3.66 -6.49 -10.34
C TYR A 24 -3.70 -7.57 -11.44
N GLN A 25 -3.79 -7.18 -12.72
CA GLN A 25 -3.90 -8.12 -13.84
C GLN A 25 -2.67 -9.01 -14.06
N ARG A 26 -1.51 -8.60 -13.54
CA ARG A 26 -0.24 -9.34 -13.67
C ARG A 26 0.14 -10.05 -12.37
N ASP A 27 -0.80 -10.15 -11.43
CA ASP A 27 -0.61 -10.72 -10.10
C ASP A 27 0.61 -10.16 -9.36
N PHE A 28 1.00 -8.91 -9.69
CA PHE A 28 2.18 -8.28 -9.10
C PHE A 28 1.94 -7.88 -7.65
N LEU A 29 0.73 -7.39 -7.37
CA LEU A 29 0.24 -7.12 -6.02
C LEU A 29 -1.13 -7.76 -5.86
N TYR A 30 -1.38 -8.36 -4.70
CA TYR A 30 -2.70 -8.87 -4.33
C TYR A 30 -2.99 -8.59 -2.85
N PRO A 31 -4.25 -8.28 -2.50
CA PRO A 31 -4.59 -7.93 -1.13
C PRO A 31 -4.50 -9.11 -0.18
N ASP A 32 -4.10 -8.83 1.06
CA ASP A 32 -4.08 -9.79 2.17
C ASP A 32 -4.63 -9.11 3.44
N TYR A 33 -5.35 -9.90 4.23
CA TYR A 33 -5.92 -9.49 5.52
C TYR A 33 -5.97 -10.63 6.56
N THR A 34 -5.30 -11.76 6.33
CA THR A 34 -5.41 -12.94 7.20
C THR A 34 -4.97 -12.67 8.65
N ASN A 35 -4.01 -11.76 8.84
CA ASN A 35 -3.46 -11.39 10.14
C ASN A 35 -4.08 -10.10 10.73
N GLN A 36 -5.25 -9.69 10.24
CA GLN A 36 -5.98 -8.50 10.71
C GLN A 36 -5.25 -7.15 10.51
N TYR A 37 -4.31 -7.08 9.57
CA TYR A 37 -3.70 -5.84 9.10
C TYR A 37 -3.96 -5.66 7.60
N LEU A 38 -4.04 -4.41 7.13
CA LEU A 38 -4.16 -4.15 5.70
C LEU A 38 -2.82 -4.45 5.01
N ALA A 39 -2.83 -5.33 4.02
CA ALA A 39 -1.63 -5.65 3.25
C ALA A 39 -1.88 -5.83 1.76
N PHE A 40 -0.81 -5.64 0.99
CA PHE A 40 -0.66 -6.15 -0.36
C PHE A 40 0.61 -7.01 -0.43
N ILE A 41 0.45 -8.27 -0.80
CA ILE A 41 1.58 -9.17 -1.02
C ILE A 41 2.10 -8.97 -2.46
N MET A 42 3.41 -8.97 -2.61
CA MET A 42 4.06 -8.93 -3.93
C MET A 42 4.22 -10.35 -4.49
N SER A 43 4.19 -10.50 -5.81
CA SER A 43 4.44 -11.77 -6.50
C SER A 43 5.76 -12.44 -6.10
N ASP A 44 6.78 -11.62 -5.85
CA ASP A 44 8.05 -12.02 -5.24
C ASP A 44 8.63 -10.84 -4.44
N ASN A 45 9.55 -11.15 -3.51
CA ASN A 45 10.29 -10.15 -2.73
C ASN A 45 11.68 -9.88 -3.32
N SER A 46 11.82 -9.93 -4.65
CA SER A 46 13.10 -9.64 -5.31
C SER A 46 13.38 -8.14 -5.36
N GLN A 47 14.66 -7.76 -5.40
CA GLN A 47 15.06 -6.36 -5.60
C GLN A 47 14.39 -5.74 -6.85
N ARG A 48 14.23 -6.53 -7.92
CA ARG A 48 13.58 -6.10 -9.16
C ARG A 48 12.10 -5.73 -8.94
N SER A 49 11.39 -6.44 -8.07
CA SER A 49 10.00 -6.14 -7.73
C SER A 49 9.88 -4.84 -6.93
N TYR A 50 10.78 -4.62 -5.97
CA TYR A 50 10.86 -3.33 -5.27
C TYR A 50 11.21 -2.18 -6.22
N ASP A 51 12.20 -2.35 -7.09
CA ASP A 51 12.55 -1.35 -8.10
C ASP A 51 11.33 -1.01 -8.98
N ARG A 52 10.56 -2.02 -9.40
CA ARG A 52 9.34 -1.83 -10.18
C ARG A 52 8.27 -1.08 -9.38
N LEU A 53 8.09 -1.41 -8.10
CA LEU A 53 7.14 -0.76 -7.20
C LEU A 53 7.49 0.73 -7.05
N PHE A 54 8.74 1.05 -6.74
CA PHE A 54 9.20 2.42 -6.50
C PHE A 54 9.34 3.26 -7.78
N ARG A 55 9.71 2.66 -8.92
CA ARG A 55 9.69 3.35 -10.23
C ARG A 55 8.28 3.77 -10.62
N ALA A 56 7.27 3.00 -10.21
CA ALA A 56 5.86 3.34 -10.38
C ALA A 56 5.35 4.25 -9.25
N GLN A 57 6.18 5.23 -8.88
CA GLN A 57 5.95 6.20 -7.80
C GLN A 57 4.51 6.71 -7.80
N LYS A 58 4.04 7.35 -8.88
CA LYS A 58 2.67 7.90 -8.98
C LYS A 58 1.57 6.89 -8.62
N SER A 59 1.70 5.63 -9.03
CA SER A 59 0.75 4.56 -8.72
C SER A 59 0.83 4.12 -7.26
N LEU A 60 2.03 4.07 -6.68
CA LEU A 60 2.23 3.78 -5.26
C LEU A 60 1.54 4.84 -4.38
N ASN A 61 1.75 6.14 -4.61
CA ASN A 61 0.97 7.15 -3.85
C ASN A 61 -0.52 7.11 -4.17
N LYS A 62 -0.85 6.79 -5.43
CA LYS A 62 -2.17 6.28 -5.85
C LYS A 62 -2.81 5.42 -4.75
N LEU A 63 -2.14 4.31 -4.47
CA LEU A 63 -2.58 3.27 -3.58
C LEU A 63 -2.61 3.73 -2.11
N LEU A 64 -1.51 4.32 -1.63
CA LEU A 64 -1.39 4.79 -0.25
C LEU A 64 -2.51 5.80 0.08
N LYS A 65 -2.71 6.80 -0.78
CA LYS A 65 -3.78 7.79 -0.63
C LYS A 65 -5.14 7.12 -0.54
N ASN A 66 -5.44 6.27 -1.52
CA ASN A 66 -6.73 5.59 -1.63
C ASN A 66 -7.05 4.76 -0.37
N VAL A 67 -6.06 4.08 0.21
CA VAL A 67 -6.23 3.29 1.44
C VAL A 67 -6.37 4.18 2.67
N PHE A 68 -5.45 5.12 2.87
CA PHE A 68 -5.41 5.97 4.07
C PHE A 68 -6.57 6.97 4.17
N THR A 69 -7.19 7.34 3.06
CA THR A 69 -8.40 8.18 3.04
C THR A 69 -9.70 7.37 2.89
N CYS A 70 -9.64 6.03 2.87
CA CYS A 70 -10.83 5.20 2.77
C CYS A 70 -11.59 5.19 4.10
N LYS A 71 -12.73 5.90 4.16
CA LYS A 71 -13.59 5.96 5.36
C LYS A 71 -14.06 4.58 5.84
N GLU A 72 -14.31 3.67 4.91
CA GLU A 72 -14.72 2.29 5.23
C GLU A 72 -13.60 1.45 5.89
N LEU A 73 -12.36 1.93 5.85
CA LEU A 73 -11.19 1.30 6.46
C LEU A 73 -10.55 2.19 7.53
N GLU A 74 -11.23 3.24 8.00
CA GLU A 74 -10.65 4.28 8.87
C GLU A 74 -10.05 3.73 10.16
N ASP A 75 -10.68 2.73 10.77
CA ASP A 75 -10.19 2.07 11.99
C ASP A 75 -9.04 1.08 11.75
N LEU A 76 -8.73 0.77 10.48
CA LEU A 76 -7.74 -0.24 10.08
C LEU A 76 -6.55 0.36 9.33
N ASN A 77 -6.69 1.58 8.80
CA ASN A 77 -5.74 2.16 7.85
C ASN A 77 -4.64 3.01 8.48
N THR A 78 -4.32 2.80 9.76
CA THR A 78 -3.15 3.41 10.39
C THR A 78 -1.86 2.94 9.71
N PHE A 79 -1.79 1.64 9.40
CA PHE A 79 -0.66 1.02 8.72
C PHE A 79 -1.12 0.28 7.46
N LEU A 80 -0.25 0.24 6.47
CA LEU A 80 -0.40 -0.57 5.27
C LEU A 80 0.92 -1.27 4.98
N PHE A 81 0.88 -2.59 4.82
CA PHE A 81 2.04 -3.38 4.45
C PHE A 81 2.03 -3.65 2.94
N ILE A 82 3.16 -3.43 2.25
CA ILE A 82 3.29 -3.76 0.83
C ILE A 82 4.60 -4.52 0.63
N GLY A 83 4.50 -5.82 0.34
CA GLY A 83 5.67 -6.67 0.13
C GLY A 83 6.68 -6.59 1.28
N GLY A 84 6.23 -6.61 2.54
CA GLY A 84 7.12 -6.51 3.71
C GLY A 84 7.55 -5.10 4.10
N LEU A 85 7.29 -4.08 3.26
CA LEU A 85 7.48 -2.68 3.63
C LEU A 85 6.28 -2.17 4.42
N THR A 86 6.53 -1.30 5.39
CA THR A 86 5.48 -0.68 6.22
C THR A 86 5.30 0.77 5.85
N PHE A 87 4.05 1.17 5.59
CA PHE A 87 3.66 2.56 5.33
C PHE A 87 2.71 3.03 6.44
N ASN A 88 2.99 4.19 7.01
CA ASN A 88 2.19 4.79 8.07
C ASN A 88 1.36 5.96 7.52
N LYS A 89 0.08 6.01 7.91
CA LYS A 89 -0.85 7.08 7.56
C LYS A 89 -0.41 8.45 8.10
N THR A 90 0.19 8.50 9.28
CA THR A 90 0.69 9.74 9.90
C THR A 90 1.79 10.34 9.02
N ASP A 91 2.79 9.56 8.65
CA ASP A 91 3.90 10.00 7.78
C ASP A 91 3.39 10.49 6.41
N TYR A 92 2.40 9.79 5.87
CA TYR A 92 1.74 10.19 4.63
C TYR A 92 1.00 11.53 4.77
N SER A 93 0.33 11.77 5.90
CA SER A 93 -0.43 13.00 6.17
C SER A 93 0.46 14.23 6.38
N TYR A 94 1.68 14.05 6.88
CA TYR A 94 2.67 15.13 7.03
C TYR A 94 3.45 15.41 5.73
N SER A 95 3.48 14.47 4.78
CA SER A 95 4.14 14.68 3.49
C SER A 95 3.28 15.55 2.57
N ASN A 96 3.64 16.83 2.42
CA ASN A 96 3.03 17.69 1.41
C ASN A 96 3.65 17.45 0.02
N THR A 97 4.77 16.74 -0.07
CA THR A 97 5.39 16.36 -1.34
C THR A 97 6.06 14.98 -1.28
N TRP A 98 6.23 14.35 -2.45
CA TRP A 98 6.96 13.09 -2.61
C TRP A 98 8.43 13.15 -2.17
N GLY A 99 9.03 14.35 -2.13
CA GLY A 99 10.39 14.54 -1.62
C GLY A 99 10.50 14.19 -0.14
N ASP A 100 9.45 14.43 0.63
CA ASP A 100 9.40 14.18 2.07
C ASP A 100 9.32 12.67 2.36
N LEU A 101 8.56 11.91 1.56
CA LEU A 101 8.47 10.45 1.67
C LEU A 101 9.80 9.76 1.36
N MET A 102 10.55 10.24 0.35
CA MET A 102 11.89 9.70 0.03
C MET A 102 12.92 9.98 1.14
N GLY A 103 12.79 11.12 1.85
CA GLY A 103 13.58 11.41 3.05
C GLY A 103 13.34 10.36 4.15
N ILE A 104 12.06 10.04 4.40
CA ILE A 104 11.66 9.02 5.37
C ILE A 104 12.17 7.62 4.98
N PHE A 105 12.14 7.24 3.69
CA PHE A 105 12.68 5.94 3.25
C PHE A 105 14.20 5.83 3.37
N LYS A 106 14.94 6.95 3.19
CA LYS A 106 16.39 6.98 3.43
C LYS A 106 16.75 6.90 4.91
N GLU A 107 16.01 7.60 5.77
CA GLU A 107 16.26 7.58 7.23
C GLU A 107 15.96 6.22 7.85
N ASN A 108 15.05 5.43 7.27
CA ASN A 108 14.73 4.07 7.71
C ASN A 108 15.57 2.97 7.02
N GLY A 109 16.64 3.32 6.31
CA GLY A 109 17.62 2.35 5.79
C GLY A 109 17.13 1.46 4.66
N VAL A 110 16.13 1.89 3.88
CA VAL A 110 15.59 1.13 2.73
C VAL A 110 16.45 1.31 1.47
N PHE A 111 17.46 2.18 1.50
CA PHE A 111 18.46 2.39 0.44
C PHE A 111 19.85 2.69 1.03
#